data_AF-A0A7V6RNB1-F1
#
_entry.id   AF-A0A7V6RNB1-F1
#
_cell.length_a   1.000
_cell.length_b   1.000
_cell.length_c   1.000
_cell.angle_alpha   90.00
_cell.angle_beta   90.00
_cell.angle_gamma   90.00
#
_symmetry.space_group_name_H-M   'P 1'
#
loop_
_entity.id
_entity.type
_entity.pdbx_description
1 polymer ?
#
loop_
_entity_poly.entity_id
_entity_poly.type
_entity_poly.pdbx_seq_one_letter_code
_entity_poly.pdbx_strand_id
1 'polypeptide(L)'
;MFKKRTITLVIVLLLFFIALFTYNHVYKGSAPTVDTVRVEAQDNSAVLYGMITDEGGKKVRQYGFKWGTNQDLKQMKTFSKNINANQEFTVTLKGLKPGTYYYQAYAINAKGPGYGTIKRFIIKDKHHQAPTVVISNPKDRSSLPVGTRVKIVAAAKDASKIENISLYINGSLIIKKNGASLEYTW
;
A
#
# COMPACT_ATOMS: atom_id res chain seq x y z
N MET A 1 33.51 53.01 -41.22
CA MET A 1 34.17 51.75 -40.77
C MET A 1 33.79 51.33 -39.34
N PHE A 2 33.50 52.26 -38.42
CA PHE A 2 33.15 51.96 -37.02
C PHE A 2 31.83 51.19 -36.81
N LYS A 3 30.75 51.51 -37.54
CA LYS A 3 29.41 50.90 -37.36
C LYS A 3 29.36 49.38 -37.56
N LYS A 4 30.17 48.81 -38.47
CA LYS A 4 30.23 47.35 -38.70
C LYS A 4 30.91 46.61 -37.54
N ARG A 5 31.98 47.18 -36.97
CA ARG A 5 32.70 46.59 -35.83
C ARG A 5 31.83 46.55 -34.58
N THR A 6 31.00 47.57 -34.35
CA THR A 6 30.08 47.62 -33.22
C THR A 6 28.95 46.60 -33.33
N ILE A 7 28.36 46.42 -34.53
CA ILE A 7 27.31 45.41 -34.77
C ILE A 7 27.86 43.99 -34.59
N THR A 8 29.05 43.70 -35.12
CA THR A 8 29.70 42.39 -34.93
C THR A 8 29.96 42.10 -33.45
N LEU A 9 30.42 43.08 -32.68
CA LEU A 9 30.66 42.91 -31.23
C LEU A 9 29.36 42.60 -30.46
N VAL A 10 28.26 43.31 -30.79
CA VAL A 10 26.95 43.09 -30.18
C VAL A 10 26.40 41.71 -30.51
N ILE A 11 26.54 41.24 -31.76
CA ILE A 11 26.11 39.89 -32.15
C ILE A 11 26.94 38.82 -31.43
N VAL A 12 28.26 38.98 -31.31
CA VAL A 12 29.12 38.04 -30.59
C VAL A 12 28.77 37.99 -29.10
N LEU A 13 28.54 39.13 -28.46
CA LEU A 13 28.08 39.19 -27.07
C LEU A 13 26.71 38.54 -26.90
N LEU A 14 25.76 38.79 -27.80
CA LEU A 14 24.44 38.17 -27.76
C LEU A 14 24.52 36.64 -27.91
N LEU A 15 25.33 36.13 -28.85
CA LEU A 15 25.56 34.69 -29.02
C LEU A 15 26.24 34.08 -27.80
N PHE A 16 27.19 34.79 -27.17
CA PHE A 16 27.80 34.37 -25.93
C PHE A 16 26.78 34.31 -24.79
N PHE A 17 25.93 35.33 -24.62
CA PHE A 17 24.86 35.32 -23.61
C PHE A 17 23.83 34.21 -23.86
N ILE A 18 23.44 33.96 -25.11
CA ILE A 18 22.56 32.83 -25.48
C ILE A 18 23.25 31.50 -25.17
N ALA A 19 24.54 31.34 -25.49
CA ALA A 19 25.30 30.13 -25.18
C ALA A 19 25.46 29.93 -23.66
N LEU A 20 25.70 30.99 -22.90
CA LEU A 20 25.82 30.95 -21.44
C LEU A 20 24.47 30.64 -20.77
N PHE A 21 23.39 31.23 -21.29
CA PHE A 21 22.02 31.00 -20.83
C PHE A 21 21.58 29.56 -21.14
N THR A 22 21.80 29.08 -22.37
CA THR A 22 21.51 27.69 -22.74
C THR A 22 22.38 26.69 -22.00
N TYR A 23 23.67 26.98 -21.76
CA TYR A 23 24.56 26.14 -20.97
C TYR A 23 24.05 25.97 -19.53
N ASN A 24 23.72 27.08 -18.86
CA ASN A 24 23.20 27.02 -17.50
C ASN A 24 21.83 26.33 -17.42
N HIS A 25 20.92 26.57 -18.37
CA HIS A 25 19.57 26.00 -18.31
C HIS A 25 19.49 24.54 -18.77
N VAL A 26 20.33 24.13 -19.73
CA VAL A 26 20.34 22.78 -20.30
C VAL A 26 21.35 21.86 -19.60
N TYR A 27 22.48 22.35 -19.08
CA TYR A 27 23.51 21.46 -18.50
C TYR A 27 23.51 21.38 -16.97
N LYS A 28 22.97 22.36 -16.23
CA LYS A 28 22.82 22.31 -14.76
C LYS A 28 21.46 21.78 -14.29
N GLY A 29 21.05 20.60 -14.75
CA GLY A 29 19.93 19.89 -14.13
C GLY A 29 20.30 19.29 -12.75
N SER A 30 19.30 18.97 -11.94
CA SER A 30 19.39 18.20 -10.70
C SER A 30 18.68 16.85 -10.84
N ALA A 31 18.82 15.96 -9.85
CA ALA A 31 17.96 14.79 -9.75
C ALA A 31 16.50 15.22 -9.48
N PRO A 32 15.50 14.40 -9.82
CA PRO A 32 14.09 14.75 -9.58
C PRO A 32 13.80 14.96 -8.09
N THR A 33 12.85 15.83 -7.77
CA THR A 33 12.24 15.91 -6.44
C THR A 33 10.98 15.06 -6.43
N VAL A 34 10.86 14.17 -5.45
CA VAL A 34 9.79 13.16 -5.37
C VAL A 34 9.17 13.20 -3.99
N ASP A 35 7.85 13.13 -3.93
CA ASP A 35 7.10 12.92 -2.70
C ASP A 35 6.53 11.49 -2.65
N THR A 36 6.72 10.84 -1.51
CA THR A 36 6.02 9.61 -1.15
C THR A 36 4.73 10.06 -0.49
N VAL A 37 3.58 9.97 -1.16
CA VAL A 37 2.37 10.70 -0.76
C VAL A 37 1.59 9.96 0.33
N ARG A 38 0.67 9.07 -0.05
CA ARG A 38 -0.21 8.33 0.86
C ARG A 38 -0.23 6.86 0.49
N VAL A 39 -0.89 6.09 1.34
CA VAL A 39 -1.19 4.68 1.09
C VAL A 39 -2.62 4.39 1.51
N GLU A 40 -3.32 3.67 0.66
CA GLU A 40 -4.67 3.18 0.92
C GLU A 40 -4.59 1.66 1.06
N ALA A 41 -4.60 1.18 2.31
CA ALA A 41 -4.48 -0.23 2.64
C ALA A 41 -5.84 -0.83 2.98
N GLN A 42 -6.19 -1.93 2.32
CA GLN A 42 -7.43 -2.66 2.55
C GLN A 42 -7.17 -4.17 2.42
N ASP A 43 -7.65 -4.93 3.40
CA ASP A 43 -7.51 -6.38 3.46
C ASP A 43 -6.03 -6.81 3.32
N ASN A 44 -5.70 -7.55 2.26
CA ASN A 44 -4.34 -8.00 1.95
C ASN A 44 -3.69 -7.17 0.82
N SER A 45 -4.15 -5.94 0.62
CA SER A 45 -3.71 -5.07 -0.47
C SER A 45 -3.42 -3.64 -0.01
N ALA A 46 -2.60 -2.95 -0.79
CA ALA A 46 -2.29 -1.55 -0.56
C ALA A 46 -2.05 -0.82 -1.89
N VAL A 47 -2.64 0.37 -2.04
CA VAL A 47 -2.35 1.28 -3.15
C VAL A 47 -1.40 2.36 -2.64
N LEU A 48 -0.19 2.40 -3.20
CA LEU A 48 0.82 3.41 -2.90
C LEU A 48 0.65 4.60 -3.83
N TYR A 49 0.72 5.82 -3.30
CA TYR A 49 0.63 7.08 -4.06
C TYR A 49 1.94 7.86 -3.97
N GLY A 50 2.38 8.39 -5.10
CA GLY A 50 3.67 9.04 -5.27
C GLY A 50 3.54 10.16 -6.30
N MET A 51 4.40 11.16 -6.18
CA MET A 51 4.35 12.32 -7.07
C MET A 51 5.76 12.85 -7.31
N ILE A 52 6.07 13.17 -8.57
CA ILE A 52 7.27 13.92 -8.91
C ILE A 52 6.90 15.39 -8.85
N THR A 53 7.44 16.16 -7.91
CA THR A 53 7.12 17.59 -7.75
C THR A 53 8.00 18.48 -8.63
N ASP A 54 9.19 18.01 -9.00
CA ASP A 54 10.11 18.67 -9.92
C ASP A 54 10.95 17.64 -10.67
N GLU A 55 11.08 17.80 -11.98
CA GLU A 55 11.95 16.95 -12.82
C GLU A 55 13.43 17.35 -12.75
N GLY A 56 13.77 18.49 -12.13
CA GLY A 56 15.16 18.95 -12.00
C GLY A 56 15.76 19.42 -13.33
N GLY A 57 14.93 19.96 -14.23
CA GLY A 57 15.35 20.44 -15.54
C GLY A 57 15.77 19.34 -16.55
N LYS A 58 15.54 18.07 -16.21
CA LYS A 58 15.78 16.92 -17.10
C LYS A 58 14.62 15.94 -17.04
N LYS A 59 14.12 15.56 -18.21
CA LYS A 59 13.03 14.60 -18.36
C LYS A 59 13.24 13.33 -17.54
N VAL A 60 12.23 12.94 -16.77
CA VAL A 60 12.21 11.68 -16.04
C VAL A 60 12.09 10.49 -17.01
N ARG A 61 12.93 9.47 -16.81
CA ARG A 61 12.98 8.26 -17.65
C ARG A 61 12.44 7.02 -16.94
N GLN A 62 12.55 6.99 -15.61
CA GLN A 62 12.04 5.90 -14.79
C GLN A 62 11.45 6.46 -13.50
N TYR A 63 10.42 5.80 -12.99
CA TYR A 63 9.83 6.14 -11.69
C TYR A 63 9.10 4.93 -11.11
N GLY A 64 8.75 5.00 -9.83
CA GLY A 64 7.93 3.97 -9.19
C GLY A 64 8.14 3.94 -7.69
N PHE A 65 8.10 2.73 -7.12
CA PHE A 65 8.23 2.53 -5.68
C PHE A 65 9.24 1.46 -5.35
N LYS A 66 9.89 1.63 -4.20
CA LYS A 66 10.53 0.58 -3.42
C LYS A 66 9.70 0.29 -2.18
N TRP A 67 9.65 -0.96 -1.71
CA TRP A 67 8.96 -1.33 -0.48
C TRP A 67 9.55 -2.58 0.18
N GLY A 68 9.18 -2.85 1.42
CA GLY A 68 9.62 -4.02 2.18
C GLY A 68 8.98 -4.10 3.57
N THR A 69 9.35 -5.12 4.35
CA THR A 69 8.95 -5.28 5.76
C THR A 69 9.92 -4.59 6.72
N ASN A 70 10.98 -3.97 6.19
CA ASN A 70 11.94 -3.14 6.89
C ASN A 70 12.35 -1.95 5.99
N GLN A 71 13.22 -1.07 6.50
CA GLN A 71 13.67 0.13 5.78
C GLN A 71 14.72 -0.16 4.68
N ASP A 72 15.11 -1.41 4.45
CA ASP A 72 16.02 -1.77 3.34
C ASP A 72 15.31 -1.77 1.97
N LEU A 73 13.97 -1.81 1.97
CA LEU A 73 13.09 -1.69 0.80
C LEU A 73 13.52 -2.57 -0.41
N LYS A 74 13.76 -3.86 -0.17
CA LYS A 74 14.31 -4.81 -1.15
C LYS A 74 13.40 -5.09 -2.36
N GLN A 75 12.11 -4.77 -2.28
CA GLN A 75 11.17 -4.98 -3.39
C GLN A 75 10.99 -3.67 -4.16
N MET A 76 10.77 -3.75 -5.48
CA MET A 76 10.58 -2.57 -6.30
C MET A 76 9.68 -2.80 -7.51
N LYS A 77 9.05 -1.71 -7.96
CA LYS A 77 8.31 -1.61 -9.22
C LYS A 77 8.80 -0.37 -9.95
N THR A 78 9.12 -0.53 -11.23
CA THR A 78 9.60 0.54 -12.11
C THR A 78 8.67 0.68 -13.29
N PHE A 79 8.36 1.91 -13.65
CA PHE A 79 7.77 2.29 -14.92
C PHE A 79 8.84 3.01 -15.75
N SER A 80 8.90 2.73 -17.05
CA SER A 80 9.85 3.34 -18.00
C SER A 80 9.13 4.19 -19.05
N LYS A 81 8.03 4.83 -18.66
CA LYS A 81 7.23 5.72 -19.52
C LYS A 81 7.37 7.17 -19.10
N ASN A 82 7.00 8.09 -19.98
CA ASN A 82 6.96 9.51 -19.65
C ASN A 82 5.91 9.75 -18.56
N ILE A 83 6.22 10.68 -17.66
CA ILE A 83 5.32 11.19 -16.63
C ILE A 83 5.58 12.69 -16.51
N ASN A 84 4.53 13.47 -16.29
CA ASN A 84 4.67 14.89 -16.04
C ASN A 84 4.86 15.14 -14.53
N ALA A 85 5.57 16.21 -14.17
CA ALA A 85 5.59 16.68 -12.80
C ALA A 85 4.17 17.04 -12.32
N ASN A 86 3.96 16.96 -11.00
CA ASN A 86 2.70 17.24 -10.31
C ASN A 86 1.53 16.32 -10.71
N GLN A 87 1.84 15.17 -11.31
CA GLN A 87 0.88 14.10 -11.55
C GLN A 87 1.12 12.94 -10.57
N GLU A 88 0.07 12.51 -9.86
CA GLU A 88 0.14 11.32 -9.02
C GLU A 88 0.33 10.06 -9.87
N PHE A 89 1.15 9.14 -9.38
CA PHE A 89 1.27 7.78 -9.88
C PHE A 89 1.10 6.78 -8.75
N THR A 90 0.64 5.58 -9.13
CA THR A 90 0.28 4.55 -8.16
C THR A 90 0.87 3.18 -8.47
N VAL A 91 1.02 2.38 -7.41
CA VAL A 91 1.31 0.94 -7.48
C VAL A 91 0.39 0.21 -6.51
N THR A 92 -0.29 -0.83 -7.00
CA THR A 92 -1.09 -1.74 -6.16
C THR A 92 -0.25 -2.95 -5.76
N LEU A 93 -0.10 -3.14 -4.45
CA LEU A 93 0.43 -4.34 -3.81
C LEU A 93 -0.73 -5.27 -3.45
N LYS A 94 -0.57 -6.58 -3.69
CA LYS A 94 -1.58 -7.61 -3.39
C LYS A 94 -0.95 -8.79 -2.66
N GLY A 95 -1.76 -9.57 -1.96
CA GLY A 95 -1.30 -10.77 -1.25
C GLY A 95 -0.39 -10.48 -0.07
N LEU A 96 -0.52 -9.29 0.53
CA LEU A 96 0.23 -8.90 1.72
C LEU A 96 -0.27 -9.68 2.93
N LYS A 97 0.67 -10.12 3.77
CA LYS A 97 0.35 -10.77 5.04
C LYS A 97 0.18 -9.69 6.12
N PRO A 98 -0.53 -9.99 7.22
CA PRO A 98 -0.52 -9.11 8.39
C PRO A 98 0.89 -8.75 8.81
N GLY A 99 1.14 -7.46 9.05
CA GLY A 99 2.47 -6.95 9.37
C GLY A 99 2.66 -5.47 9.04
N THR A 100 3.87 -4.97 9.37
CA THR A 100 4.30 -3.60 9.05
C THR A 100 5.09 -3.59 7.76
N TYR A 101 4.79 -2.63 6.90
CA TYR A 101 5.46 -2.41 5.62
C TYR A 101 5.96 -0.97 5.52
N TYR A 102 7.08 -0.81 4.79
CA TYR A 102 7.72 0.46 4.49
C TYR A 102 7.75 0.67 2.97
N TYR A 103 7.63 1.90 2.51
CA TYR A 103 7.62 2.22 1.09
C TYR A 103 8.21 3.60 0.82
N GLN A 104 8.73 3.78 -0.40
CA GLN A 104 9.36 5.01 -0.86
C GLN A 104 9.11 5.18 -2.36
N ALA A 105 8.60 6.34 -2.77
CA ALA A 105 8.53 6.73 -4.17
C ALA A 105 9.91 7.16 -4.67
N TYR A 106 10.20 6.91 -5.95
CA TYR A 106 11.43 7.38 -6.58
C TYR A 106 11.22 7.73 -8.06
N ALA A 107 12.12 8.54 -8.59
CA ALA A 107 12.20 8.86 -10.01
C ALA A 107 13.67 9.02 -10.44
N ILE A 108 13.96 8.82 -11.71
CA ILE A 108 15.31 8.86 -12.26
C ILE A 108 15.30 9.68 -13.54
N ASN A 109 16.19 10.66 -13.61
CA ASN A 109 16.49 11.40 -14.83
C ASN A 109 17.99 11.24 -15.18
N ALA A 110 18.48 12.01 -16.16
CA ALA A 110 19.88 11.94 -16.59
C ALA A 110 20.91 12.41 -15.53
N LYS A 111 20.47 13.02 -14.43
CA LYS A 111 21.31 13.48 -13.32
C LYS A 111 21.34 12.49 -12.15
N GLY A 112 20.46 11.51 -12.15
CA GLY A 112 20.42 10.44 -11.16
C GLY A 112 19.05 10.25 -10.54
N PRO A 113 18.99 9.44 -9.47
CA PRO A 113 17.75 9.16 -8.77
C PRO A 113 17.39 10.25 -7.77
N GLY A 114 16.10 10.58 -7.72
CA GLY A 114 15.43 11.30 -6.66
C GLY A 114 14.58 10.33 -5.83
N TYR A 115 14.58 10.53 -4.52
CA TYR A 115 13.85 9.67 -3.58
C TYR A 115 12.95 10.50 -2.67
N GLY A 116 11.72 10.03 -2.48
CA GLY A 116 10.83 10.57 -1.45
C GLY A 116 11.19 10.08 -0.06
N THR A 117 10.41 10.53 0.93
CA THR A 117 10.55 10.03 2.31
C THR A 117 10.10 8.58 2.43
N ILE A 118 10.71 7.81 3.35
CA ILE A 118 10.21 6.46 3.66
C ILE A 118 9.00 6.59 4.56
N LYS A 119 7.85 6.06 4.12
CA LYS A 119 6.61 5.98 4.90
C LYS A 119 6.30 4.54 5.29
N ARG A 120 5.41 4.34 6.26
CA ARG A 120 5.00 3.01 6.76
C ARG A 120 3.48 2.84 6.73
N PHE A 121 3.02 1.60 6.55
CA PHE A 121 1.64 1.18 6.78
C PHE A 121 1.57 -0.20 7.44
N ILE A 122 0.39 -0.56 7.94
CA ILE A 122 0.14 -1.84 8.61
C ILE A 122 -1.00 -2.56 7.88
N ILE A 123 -0.76 -3.82 7.54
CA ILE A 123 -1.82 -4.77 7.22
C ILE A 123 -2.24 -5.41 8.54
N LYS A 124 -3.46 -5.13 8.98
CA LYS A 124 -3.99 -5.67 10.23
C LYS A 124 -4.35 -7.13 10.05
N ASP A 125 -4.11 -7.92 11.08
CA ASP A 125 -4.69 -9.24 11.15
C ASP A 125 -6.19 -9.12 11.46
N LYS A 126 -7.05 -9.62 10.56
CA LYS A 126 -8.49 -9.74 10.84
C LYS A 126 -8.81 -10.91 11.78
N HIS A 127 -7.87 -11.83 11.98
CA HIS A 127 -8.02 -13.04 12.79
C HIS A 127 -7.80 -12.83 14.30
N HIS A 128 -7.44 -11.63 14.76
CA HIS A 128 -7.17 -11.38 16.18
C HIS A 128 -8.42 -11.18 17.07
N GLN A 129 -9.62 -11.26 16.50
CA GLN A 129 -10.85 -11.29 17.31
C GLN A 129 -11.19 -12.75 17.63
N ALA A 130 -11.44 -13.05 18.91
CA ALA A 130 -11.89 -14.38 19.28
C ALA A 130 -13.26 -14.67 18.63
N PRO A 131 -13.51 -15.90 18.16
CA PRO A 131 -14.82 -16.27 17.63
C PRO A 131 -15.89 -16.12 18.72
N THR A 132 -17.05 -15.62 18.33
CA THR A 132 -18.24 -15.59 19.20
C THR A 132 -19.08 -16.83 18.95
N VAL A 133 -19.72 -17.37 19.99
CA VAL A 133 -20.64 -18.50 19.85
C VAL A 133 -21.96 -18.18 20.54
N VAL A 134 -23.07 -18.53 19.90
CA VAL A 134 -24.42 -18.34 20.44
C VAL A 134 -25.17 -19.66 20.34
N ILE A 135 -25.73 -20.09 21.46
CA ILE A 135 -26.74 -21.15 21.50
C ILE A 135 -28.09 -20.47 21.28
N SER A 136 -28.74 -20.77 20.16
CA SER A 136 -30.03 -20.19 19.81
C SER A 136 -31.21 -21.01 20.33
N ASN A 137 -30.99 -22.30 20.57
CA ASN A 137 -31.93 -23.25 21.16
C ASN A 137 -31.17 -24.32 21.97
N PRO A 138 -31.66 -24.75 23.15
CA PRO A 138 -32.76 -24.14 23.92
C PRO A 138 -32.43 -22.72 24.38
N LYS A 139 -33.43 -21.94 24.79
CA LYS A 139 -33.20 -20.64 25.43
C LYS A 139 -32.65 -20.85 26.85
N ASP A 140 -31.87 -19.89 27.33
CA ASP A 140 -31.44 -19.89 28.74
C ASP A 140 -32.64 -20.02 29.68
N ARG A 141 -32.50 -20.84 30.72
CA ARG A 141 -33.55 -21.14 31.72
C ARG A 141 -34.82 -21.83 31.18
N SER A 142 -34.74 -22.53 30.05
CA SER A 142 -35.87 -23.38 29.58
C SER A 142 -36.18 -24.48 30.60
N SER A 143 -37.46 -24.69 30.93
CA SER A 143 -37.94 -25.81 31.77
C SER A 143 -38.66 -26.83 30.90
N LEU A 144 -38.19 -28.07 30.90
CA LEU A 144 -38.71 -29.14 30.05
C LEU A 144 -39.07 -30.37 30.89
N PRO A 145 -40.15 -31.11 30.55
CA PRO A 145 -40.48 -32.37 31.22
C PRO A 145 -39.34 -33.39 31.12
N VAL A 146 -39.19 -34.23 32.14
CA VAL A 146 -38.23 -35.34 32.14
C VAL A 146 -38.53 -36.28 30.97
N GLY A 147 -37.48 -36.68 30.25
CA GLY A 147 -37.59 -37.53 29.05
C GLY A 147 -37.80 -36.76 27.74
N THR A 148 -37.92 -35.43 27.78
CA THR A 148 -37.97 -34.60 26.57
C THR A 148 -36.62 -34.62 25.86
N ARG A 149 -36.60 -34.95 24.56
CA ARG A 149 -35.42 -34.77 23.70
C ARG A 149 -35.20 -33.29 23.42
N VAL A 150 -33.98 -32.80 23.65
CA VAL A 150 -33.65 -31.37 23.53
C VAL A 150 -32.82 -31.14 22.27
N LYS A 151 -33.38 -30.40 21.30
CA LYS A 151 -32.62 -29.92 20.14
C LYS A 151 -31.73 -28.75 20.57
N ILE A 152 -30.42 -28.91 20.46
CA ILE A 152 -29.43 -27.86 20.67
C ILE A 152 -29.01 -27.31 19.31
N VAL A 153 -29.12 -26.00 19.12
CA VAL A 153 -28.69 -25.29 17.91
C VAL A 153 -27.73 -24.19 18.32
N ALA A 154 -26.52 -24.21 17.74
CA ALA A 154 -25.50 -23.22 18.00
C ALA A 154 -24.86 -22.74 16.70
N ALA A 155 -24.48 -21.47 16.68
CA ALA A 155 -23.75 -20.85 15.59
C ALA A 155 -22.58 -20.02 16.14
N ALA A 156 -21.44 -20.13 15.48
CA ALA A 156 -20.26 -19.32 15.73
C ALA A 156 -20.09 -18.27 14.62
N LYS A 157 -19.54 -17.11 14.98
CA LYS A 157 -19.17 -16.05 14.03
C LYS A 157 -17.74 -15.63 14.27
N ASP A 158 -17.01 -15.47 13.18
CA ASP A 158 -15.65 -14.95 13.15
C ASP A 158 -15.46 -14.12 11.87
N ALA A 159 -14.62 -13.09 11.92
CA ALA A 159 -14.35 -12.21 10.78
C ALA A 159 -13.59 -12.92 9.66
N SER A 160 -12.94 -14.04 9.97
CA SER A 160 -12.15 -14.79 9.03
C SER A 160 -12.76 -16.15 8.73
N LYS A 161 -12.63 -17.13 9.64
CA LYS A 161 -13.09 -18.50 9.42
C LYS A 161 -13.28 -19.24 10.74
N ILE A 162 -14.40 -19.93 10.88
CA ILE A 162 -14.59 -20.94 11.92
C ILE A 162 -14.08 -22.29 11.41
N GLU A 163 -13.09 -22.86 12.08
CA GLU A 163 -12.60 -24.21 11.77
C GLU A 163 -13.55 -25.28 12.28
N ASN A 164 -13.94 -25.18 13.55
CA ASN A 164 -14.84 -26.12 14.21
C ASN A 164 -15.67 -25.46 15.31
N ILE A 165 -16.78 -26.10 15.64
CA ILE A 165 -17.62 -25.81 16.79
C ILE A 165 -17.77 -27.10 17.61
N SER A 166 -17.68 -26.97 18.94
CA SER A 166 -17.78 -28.10 19.87
C SER A 166 -18.91 -27.88 20.86
N LEU A 167 -19.69 -28.92 21.15
CA LEU A 167 -20.72 -28.91 22.18
C LEU A 167 -20.23 -29.69 23.40
N TYR A 168 -20.34 -29.07 24.57
CA TYR A 168 -20.12 -29.70 25.85
C TYR A 168 -21.42 -29.71 26.64
N ILE A 169 -21.75 -30.84 27.27
CA ILE A 169 -22.87 -30.96 28.22
C ILE A 169 -22.27 -31.42 29.55
N ASN A 170 -22.52 -30.67 30.62
CA ASN A 170 -21.94 -30.90 31.95
C ASN A 170 -20.41 -31.03 31.95
N GLY A 171 -19.73 -30.24 31.10
CA GLY A 171 -18.26 -30.25 30.97
C GLY A 171 -17.69 -31.35 30.07
N SER A 172 -18.50 -32.33 29.65
CA SER A 172 -18.08 -33.41 28.76
C SER A 172 -18.30 -33.06 27.29
N LEU A 173 -17.29 -33.30 26.44
CA LEU A 173 -17.41 -33.12 24.99
C LEU A 173 -18.41 -34.13 24.41
N ILE A 174 -19.43 -33.62 23.72
CA ILE A 174 -20.47 -34.45 23.08
C ILE A 174 -20.18 -34.60 21.59
N ILE A 175 -19.88 -33.49 20.92
CA ILE A 175 -19.65 -33.47 19.48
C ILE A 175 -18.75 -32.30 19.11
N LYS A 176 -17.86 -32.54 18.14
CA LYS A 176 -17.06 -31.53 17.46
C LYS A 176 -17.37 -31.62 15.97
N LYS A 177 -17.75 -30.50 15.35
CA LYS A 177 -18.12 -30.42 13.94
C LYS A 177 -17.30 -29.35 13.25
N ASN A 178 -16.82 -29.64 12.04
CA ASN A 178 -16.16 -28.64 11.21
C ASN A 178 -17.17 -27.60 10.71
N GLY A 179 -16.76 -26.34 10.67
CA GLY A 179 -17.60 -25.23 10.24
C GLY A 179 -18.28 -24.48 11.40
N ALA A 180 -19.14 -23.53 11.02
CA ALA A 180 -19.65 -22.48 11.92
C ALA A 180 -20.96 -22.82 12.63
N SER A 181 -21.58 -23.97 12.38
CA SER A 181 -22.88 -24.32 12.95
C SER A 181 -22.96 -25.76 13.40
N LEU A 182 -23.74 -25.96 14.46
CA LEU A 182 -23.97 -27.25 15.09
C LEU A 182 -25.46 -27.41 15.38
N GLU A 183 -25.97 -28.61 15.09
CA GLU A 183 -27.22 -29.11 15.63
C GLU A 183 -26.97 -30.46 16.30
N TYR A 184 -27.55 -30.67 17.49
CA TYR A 184 -27.47 -31.92 18.24
C TYR A 184 -28.78 -32.16 18.99
N THR A 185 -29.27 -33.39 19.04
CA THR A 185 -30.45 -33.74 19.86
C THR A 185 -29.97 -34.57 21.04
N TRP A 186 -30.09 -34.00 22.24
CA TRP A 186 -29.78 -34.65 23.51
C TRP A 186 -30.99 -35.41 24.04
#